data_AF-A0A7S3E7J7-F1
#
_entry.id   AF-A0A7S3E7J7-F1
#
_cell.length_a   1.000
_cell.length_b   1.000
_cell.length_c   1.000
_cell.angle_alpha   90.00
_cell.angle_beta   90.00
_cell.angle_gamma   90.00
#
_symmetry.space_group_name_H-M   'P 1'
#
loop_
_entity.id
_entity.type
_entity.pdbx_description
1 polymer ?
#
loop_
_entity_poly.entity_id
_entity_poly.type
_entity_poly.pdbx_seq_one_letter_code
_entity_poly.pdbx_strand_id
1 'polypeptide(L)'
;MATHPRPQTLAIIGFGNFGQFLAKTFVRQGHRVLGQSRSDYSTAAKELGAEYFKTADEVLDQNPDVVILCTSIMSLKTVMKKFPLQRLEDCLVVDVCSVKEYPRDLMMEMLPPSADILCTHPMFGPESGKHSWKDLPFVYDVVRVCNEERQKVVDDFVLIWELEQCSMVPMTSKEHDSFAASTQFITHTTGRMLAGLNLTSTPIDTKGYESLLGVIDTTIS
;
A
#
# COMPACT_ATOMS: atom_id res chain seq x y z
N MET A 1 19.54 -18.64 9.47
CA MET A 1 19.04 -17.34 9.96
C MET A 1 17.72 -17.12 9.24
N ALA A 2 16.63 -16.85 9.96
CA ALA A 2 15.26 -17.15 9.52
C ALA A 2 14.97 -16.67 8.08
N THR A 3 14.64 -17.60 7.19
CA THR A 3 14.36 -17.34 5.77
C THR A 3 12.92 -16.87 5.52
N HIS A 4 12.17 -16.60 6.60
CA HIS A 4 10.77 -16.18 6.57
C HIS A 4 10.53 -15.16 7.68
N PRO A 5 9.78 -14.07 7.43
CA PRO A 5 9.36 -13.14 8.45
C PRO A 5 8.58 -13.89 9.52
N ARG A 6 8.69 -13.42 10.76
CA ARG A 6 7.80 -13.89 11.82
C ARG A 6 6.35 -13.66 11.36
N PRO A 7 5.43 -14.64 11.52
CA PRO A 7 4.02 -14.40 11.24
C PRO A 7 3.52 -13.18 12.02
N GLN A 8 2.92 -12.23 11.31
CA GLN A 8 2.35 -11.00 11.85
C GLN A 8 0.84 -10.98 11.64
N THR A 9 0.14 -10.28 12.52
CA THR A 9 -1.27 -9.90 12.33
C THR A 9 -1.32 -8.54 11.65
N LEU A 10 -1.79 -8.51 10.40
CA LEU A 10 -1.82 -7.34 9.52
C LEU A 10 -3.26 -6.87 9.33
N ALA A 11 -3.59 -5.69 9.82
CA ALA A 11 -4.89 -5.06 9.63
C ALA A 11 -4.87 -4.13 8.41
N ILE A 12 -5.75 -4.37 7.43
CA ILE A 12 -5.90 -3.54 6.23
C ILE A 12 -7.17 -2.69 6.37
N ILE A 13 -6.98 -1.39 6.57
CA ILE A 13 -8.05 -0.39 6.65
C ILE A 13 -8.25 0.22 5.27
N GLY A 14 -9.35 -0.12 4.61
CA GLY A 14 -9.56 0.13 3.18
C GLY A 14 -9.41 -1.13 2.34
N PHE A 15 -10.25 -2.14 2.60
CA PHE A 15 -10.23 -3.44 1.91
C PHE A 15 -10.78 -3.43 0.47
N GLY A 16 -10.48 -2.39 -0.32
CA GLY A 16 -10.81 -2.30 -1.75
C GLY A 16 -9.82 -3.08 -2.63
N ASN A 17 -9.78 -2.79 -3.93
CA ASN A 17 -8.95 -3.52 -4.91
C ASN A 17 -7.48 -3.65 -4.50
N PHE A 18 -6.86 -2.56 -4.06
CA PHE A 18 -5.45 -2.59 -3.63
C PHE A 18 -5.26 -3.34 -2.31
N GLY A 19 -6.15 -3.15 -1.34
CA GLY A 19 -6.09 -3.87 -0.06
C GLY A 19 -6.25 -5.38 -0.24
N GLN A 20 -7.15 -5.81 -1.12
CA GLN A 20 -7.33 -7.22 -1.50
C GLN A 20 -6.12 -7.78 -2.23
N PHE A 21 -5.51 -6.99 -3.12
CA PHE A 21 -4.27 -7.33 -3.81
C PHE A 21 -3.12 -7.61 -2.82
N LEU A 22 -2.94 -6.76 -1.81
CA LEU A 22 -1.96 -6.97 -0.75
C LEU A 22 -2.31 -8.18 0.13
N ALA A 23 -3.57 -8.28 0.55
CA ALA A 23 -4.07 -9.36 1.40
C ALA A 23 -3.75 -10.74 0.83
N LYS A 24 -3.93 -10.92 -0.49
CA LYS A 24 -3.63 -12.17 -1.18
C LYS A 24 -2.18 -12.64 -0.94
N THR A 25 -1.22 -11.73 -1.07
CA THR A 25 0.19 -12.04 -0.87
C THR A 25 0.51 -12.25 0.60
N PHE A 26 -0.02 -11.41 1.49
CA PHE A 26 0.19 -11.53 2.93
C PHE A 26 -0.33 -12.86 3.49
N VAL A 27 -1.54 -13.29 3.10
CA VAL A 27 -2.09 -14.60 3.48
C VAL A 27 -1.21 -15.73 2.92
N ARG A 28 -0.76 -15.64 1.66
CA ARG A 28 0.10 -16.65 1.05
C ARG A 28 1.43 -16.83 1.80
N GLN A 29 1.99 -15.74 2.34
CA GLN A 29 3.21 -15.77 3.15
C GLN A 29 2.96 -16.24 4.60
N GLY A 30 1.71 -16.51 5.00
CA GLY A 30 1.37 -17.05 6.31
C GLY A 30 1.05 -16.00 7.37
N HIS A 31 0.85 -14.74 6.98
CA HIS A 31 0.37 -13.69 7.90
C HIS A 31 -1.13 -13.82 8.16
N ARG A 32 -1.56 -13.44 9.36
CA ARG A 32 -2.99 -13.31 9.67
C ARG A 32 -3.47 -11.96 9.17
N VAL A 33 -4.40 -11.93 8.23
CA VAL A 33 -4.88 -10.66 7.62
C VAL A 33 -6.29 -10.34 8.11
N LEU A 34 -6.46 -9.12 8.61
CA LEU A 34 -7.74 -8.57 9.07
C LEU A 34 -8.17 -7.45 8.13
N GLY A 35 -9.31 -7.59 7.47
CA GLY A 35 -9.86 -6.59 6.56
C GLY A 35 -10.95 -5.75 7.21
N GLN A 36 -10.94 -4.45 6.93
CA GLN A 36 -12.05 -3.55 7.25
C GLN A 36 -12.17 -2.49 6.16
N SER A 37 -13.41 -2.10 5.83
CA SER A 37 -13.68 -1.04 4.88
C SER A 37 -15.05 -0.41 5.12
N ARG A 38 -15.33 0.68 4.42
CA ARG A 38 -16.65 1.32 4.40
C ARG A 38 -17.71 0.40 3.75
N SER A 39 -17.36 -0.24 2.64
CA SER A 39 -18.22 -1.21 1.96
C SER A 39 -17.99 -2.60 2.53
N ASP A 40 -18.97 -3.50 2.44
CA ASP A 40 -18.80 -4.89 2.89
C ASP A 40 -18.01 -5.71 1.85
N TYR A 41 -16.87 -6.26 2.28
CA TYR A 41 -16.01 -7.15 1.49
C TYR A 41 -15.81 -8.51 2.17
N SER A 42 -16.71 -8.90 3.08
CA SER A 42 -16.61 -10.16 3.83
C SER A 42 -16.44 -11.40 2.96
N THR A 43 -17.18 -11.51 1.85
CA THR A 43 -17.03 -12.61 0.88
C THR A 43 -15.64 -12.62 0.25
N ALA A 44 -15.17 -11.48 -0.26
CA ALA A 44 -13.86 -11.37 -0.90
C ALA A 44 -12.72 -11.67 0.09
N ALA A 45 -12.81 -11.16 1.32
CA ALA A 45 -11.84 -11.46 2.37
C ALA A 45 -11.77 -12.96 2.65
N LYS A 46 -12.93 -13.63 2.79
CA LYS A 46 -13.01 -15.07 3.03
C LYS A 46 -12.38 -15.88 1.88
N GLU A 47 -12.64 -15.50 0.64
CA GLU A 47 -12.05 -16.15 -0.55
C GLU A 47 -10.52 -16.01 -0.59
N LEU A 48 -9.99 -14.89 -0.08
CA LEU A 48 -8.55 -14.63 0.05
C LEU A 48 -7.91 -15.29 1.28
N GLY A 49 -8.70 -15.92 2.16
CA GLY A 49 -8.23 -16.47 3.43
C GLY A 49 -7.97 -15.41 4.52
N ALA A 50 -8.52 -14.20 4.36
CA ALA A 50 -8.49 -13.13 5.35
C ALA A 50 -9.76 -13.13 6.23
N GLU A 51 -9.65 -12.57 7.42
CA GLU A 51 -10.79 -12.26 8.29
C GLU A 51 -11.36 -10.87 7.93
N TYR A 52 -12.67 -10.65 8.14
CA TYR A 52 -13.30 -9.35 7.85
C TYR A 52 -14.15 -8.88 9.02
N PHE A 53 -13.98 -7.61 9.37
CA PHE A 53 -14.66 -6.97 10.49
C PHE A 53 -15.47 -5.77 10.01
N LYS A 54 -16.58 -5.49 10.69
CA LYS A 54 -17.49 -4.42 10.31
C LYS A 54 -17.00 -3.07 10.79
N THR A 55 -16.35 -3.04 11.96
CA THR A 55 -15.90 -1.81 12.62
C THR A 55 -14.40 -1.79 12.85
N ALA A 56 -13.84 -0.59 12.97
CA ALA A 56 -12.44 -0.42 13.32
C ALA A 56 -12.12 -0.98 14.71
N ASP A 57 -13.04 -0.83 15.67
CA ASP A 57 -12.88 -1.36 17.02
C ASP A 57 -12.75 -2.88 17.03
N GLU A 58 -13.59 -3.59 16.27
CA GLU A 58 -13.51 -5.05 16.14
C GLU A 58 -12.15 -5.53 15.59
N VAL A 59 -11.55 -4.77 14.66
CA VAL A 59 -10.19 -5.04 14.15
C VAL A 59 -9.16 -4.85 15.25
N LEU A 60 -9.24 -3.75 15.99
CA LEU A 60 -8.25 -3.45 17.04
C LEU A 60 -8.37 -4.37 18.25
N ASP A 61 -9.56 -4.94 18.51
CA ASP A 61 -9.74 -6.00 19.51
C ASP A 61 -8.94 -7.27 19.19
N GLN A 62 -8.51 -7.44 17.93
CA GLN A 62 -7.63 -8.53 17.51
C GLN A 62 -6.13 -8.26 17.76
N ASN A 63 -5.77 -7.08 18.28
CA ASN A 63 -4.40 -6.65 18.56
C ASN A 63 -3.44 -6.83 17.36
N PRO A 64 -3.69 -6.13 16.22
CA PRO A 64 -2.80 -6.23 15.07
C PRO A 64 -1.39 -5.71 15.37
N ASP A 65 -0.37 -6.42 14.88
CA ASP A 65 1.02 -5.95 14.92
C ASP A 65 1.19 -4.71 14.02
N VAL A 66 0.48 -4.70 12.88
CA VAL A 66 0.58 -3.65 11.85
C VAL A 66 -0.81 -3.23 11.39
N VAL A 67 -1.06 -1.91 11.34
CA VAL A 67 -2.27 -1.31 10.76
C VAL A 67 -1.90 -0.57 9.48
N ILE A 68 -2.43 -1.04 8.35
CA ILE A 68 -2.14 -0.56 7.00
C ILE A 68 -3.31 0.29 6.51
N LEU A 69 -3.07 1.59 6.36
CA LEU A 69 -4.00 2.57 5.80
C LEU A 69 -4.00 2.45 4.27
N CYS A 70 -4.89 1.59 3.78
CA CYS A 70 -5.07 1.27 2.36
C CYS A 70 -6.28 2.00 1.74
N THR A 71 -6.39 3.30 2.03
CA THR A 71 -7.46 4.15 1.51
C THR A 71 -6.94 5.12 0.45
N SER A 72 -7.83 5.73 -0.34
CA SER A 72 -7.40 6.78 -1.27
C SER A 72 -6.85 7.99 -0.51
N ILE A 73 -5.89 8.70 -1.12
CA ILE A 73 -5.31 9.94 -0.56
C ILE A 73 -6.39 10.92 -0.11
N MET A 74 -7.44 11.09 -0.92
CA MET A 74 -8.55 12.01 -0.65
C MET A 74 -9.38 11.62 0.58
N SER A 75 -9.44 10.32 0.90
CA SER A 75 -10.24 9.80 2.02
C SER A 75 -9.43 9.58 3.29
N LEU A 76 -8.09 9.52 3.20
CA LEU A 76 -7.19 9.22 4.32
C LEU A 76 -7.48 10.03 5.57
N LYS A 77 -7.50 11.38 5.48
CA LYS A 77 -7.80 12.25 6.64
C LYS A 77 -9.18 12.01 7.24
N THR A 78 -10.17 11.72 6.40
CA THR A 78 -11.53 11.43 6.88
C THR A 78 -11.60 10.09 7.60
N VAL A 79 -10.86 9.08 7.10
CA VAL A 79 -10.76 7.76 7.70
C VAL A 79 -10.04 7.84 9.04
N MET A 80 -8.86 8.47 9.09
CA MET A 80 -8.10 8.64 10.32
C MET A 80 -8.87 9.40 11.40
N LYS A 81 -9.64 10.44 11.04
CA LYS A 81 -10.50 11.17 11.99
C LYS A 81 -11.58 10.31 12.64
N LYS A 82 -12.04 9.26 11.95
CA LYS A 82 -13.08 8.35 12.43
C LYS A 82 -12.51 7.08 13.07
N PHE A 83 -11.22 6.83 12.86
CA PHE A 83 -10.53 5.68 13.41
C PHE A 83 -10.15 5.95 14.87
N PRO A 84 -10.24 4.97 15.77
CA PRO A 84 -9.87 5.14 17.18
C PRO A 84 -8.34 5.19 17.35
N LEU A 85 -7.69 6.25 16.85
CA LEU A 85 -6.22 6.38 16.79
C LEU A 85 -5.51 6.26 18.14
N GLN A 86 -6.18 6.62 19.24
CA GLN A 86 -5.64 6.50 20.59
C GLN A 86 -5.39 5.03 20.99
N ARG A 87 -5.99 4.06 20.30
CA ARG A 87 -5.74 2.63 20.50
C ARG A 87 -4.55 2.10 19.71
N LEU A 88 -3.85 2.96 18.97
CA LEU A 88 -2.66 2.61 18.17
C LEU A 88 -1.35 2.91 18.90
N GLU A 89 -1.40 3.11 20.23
CA GLU A 89 -0.20 3.16 21.05
C GLU A 89 0.61 1.88 20.85
N ASP A 90 1.92 2.03 20.64
CA ASP A 90 2.86 0.92 20.41
C ASP A 90 2.52 -0.01 19.22
N CYS A 91 1.68 0.46 18.31
CA CYS A 91 1.36 -0.22 17.05
C CYS A 91 2.13 0.39 15.88
N LEU A 92 2.52 -0.43 14.90
CA LEU A 92 3.06 0.05 13.64
C LEU A 92 1.92 0.47 12.70
N VAL A 93 1.91 1.75 12.30
CA VAL A 93 0.97 2.26 11.30
C VAL A 93 1.70 2.49 9.98
N VAL A 94 1.15 1.92 8.92
CA VAL A 94 1.71 1.96 7.57
C VAL A 94 0.74 2.64 6.62
N ASP A 95 1.21 3.57 5.79
CA ASP A 95 0.42 4.03 4.63
C ASP A 95 0.96 3.44 3.32
N VAL A 96 0.04 3.27 2.36
CA VAL A 96 0.36 2.82 1.00
C VAL A 96 -0.18 3.79 -0.06
N CYS A 97 -0.28 5.09 0.27
CA CYS A 97 -0.74 6.09 -0.68
C CYS A 97 0.25 6.24 -1.86
N SER A 98 -0.12 6.92 -2.93
CA SER A 98 0.80 7.18 -4.05
C SER A 98 1.65 8.45 -3.91
N VAL A 99 1.34 9.30 -2.92
CA VAL A 99 2.15 10.44 -2.47
C VAL A 99 2.61 10.19 -1.05
N LYS A 100 3.71 10.80 -0.58
CA LYS A 100 4.34 10.45 0.70
C LYS A 100 4.45 11.59 1.71
N GLU A 101 4.58 12.85 1.30
CA GLU A 101 4.63 13.96 2.26
C GLU A 101 3.30 14.12 2.99
N TYR A 102 2.18 14.08 2.26
CA TYR A 102 0.85 14.21 2.85
C TYR A 102 0.51 13.14 3.91
N PRO A 103 0.58 11.82 3.65
CA PRO A 103 0.29 10.82 4.66
C PRO A 103 1.29 10.84 5.82
N ARG A 104 2.58 11.10 5.56
CA ARG A 104 3.61 11.26 6.59
C ARG A 104 3.22 12.33 7.60
N ASP A 105 2.96 13.55 7.11
CA ASP A 105 2.68 14.69 7.98
C ASP A 105 1.38 14.49 8.75
N LEU A 106 0.36 13.92 8.09
CA LEU A 106 -0.91 13.60 8.71
C LEU A 106 -0.79 12.55 9.82
N MET A 107 -0.01 11.49 9.60
CA MET A 107 0.27 10.46 10.61
C MET A 107 1.08 11.02 11.77
N MET A 108 2.10 11.84 11.51
CA MET A 108 2.88 12.52 12.54
C MET A 108 2.03 13.48 13.39
N GLU A 109 1.05 14.17 12.78
CA GLU A 109 0.13 15.08 13.47
C GLU A 109 -0.90 14.33 14.32
N MET A 110 -1.50 13.25 13.80
CA MET A 110 -2.71 12.66 14.36
C MET A 110 -2.49 11.41 15.20
N LEU A 111 -1.42 10.64 14.98
CA LEU A 111 -1.16 9.41 15.73
C LEU A 111 -0.56 9.71 17.11
N PRO A 112 -0.82 8.85 18.11
CA PRO A 112 -0.14 8.93 19.39
C PRO A 112 1.39 9.01 19.21
N PRO A 113 2.13 9.77 20.04
CA PRO A 113 3.59 9.84 19.95
C PRO A 113 4.28 8.48 20.09
N SER A 114 3.62 7.53 20.78
CA SER A 114 4.07 6.16 20.96
C SER A 114 3.68 5.21 19.82
N ALA A 115 3.05 5.66 18.74
CA ALA A 115 2.82 4.81 17.56
C ALA A 115 4.04 4.86 16.62
N ASP A 116 4.40 3.74 15.99
CA ASP A 116 5.41 3.72 14.94
C ASP A 116 4.79 4.06 13.58
N ILE A 117 5.58 4.67 12.70
CA ILE A 117 5.12 5.18 11.40
C ILE A 117 6.10 4.73 10.32
N LEU A 118 5.55 4.03 9.33
CA LEU A 118 6.23 3.64 8.11
C LEU A 118 5.42 4.14 6.90
N CYS A 119 6.01 5.03 6.10
CA CYS A 119 5.38 5.45 4.85
C CYS A 119 5.85 4.55 3.72
N THR A 120 4.94 4.04 2.89
CA THR A 120 5.31 3.14 1.80
C THR A 120 4.58 3.48 0.50
N HIS A 121 5.18 3.08 -0.62
CA HIS A 121 4.55 3.11 -1.92
C HIS A 121 5.07 1.93 -2.75
N PRO A 122 4.30 0.84 -2.84
CA PRO A 122 4.50 -0.14 -3.89
C PRO A 122 4.22 0.57 -5.21
N MET A 123 5.24 0.74 -6.08
CA MET A 123 5.13 1.44 -7.36
C MET A 123 4.39 0.59 -8.42
N PHE A 124 3.48 -0.26 -7.97
CA PHE A 124 2.74 -1.24 -8.74
C PHE A 124 1.39 -1.52 -8.08
N GLY A 125 0.46 -2.05 -8.87
CA GLY A 125 -0.92 -2.30 -8.46
C GLY A 125 -1.42 -3.68 -8.89
N PRO A 126 -2.74 -3.93 -8.79
CA PRO A 126 -3.33 -5.21 -9.15
C PRO A 126 -3.05 -5.66 -10.58
N GLU A 127 -2.90 -4.71 -11.51
CA GLU A 127 -2.57 -4.99 -12.91
C GLU A 127 -1.07 -5.19 -13.13
N SER A 128 -0.23 -4.24 -12.71
CA SER A 128 1.23 -4.32 -12.94
C SER A 128 1.94 -5.37 -12.07
N GLY A 129 1.39 -5.69 -10.89
CA GLY A 129 1.90 -6.72 -9.98
C GLY A 129 1.08 -8.02 -9.98
N LYS A 130 0.21 -8.23 -10.98
CA LYS A 130 -0.74 -9.36 -11.03
C LYS A 130 -0.10 -10.73 -10.92
N HIS A 131 1.06 -10.90 -11.57
CA HIS A 131 1.73 -12.19 -11.71
C HIS A 131 2.89 -12.37 -10.73
N SER A 132 3.66 -11.31 -10.47
CA SER A 132 4.80 -11.31 -9.56
C SER A 132 5.11 -9.88 -9.14
N TRP A 133 5.69 -9.71 -7.95
CA TRP A 133 6.26 -8.42 -7.52
C TRP A 133 7.78 -8.35 -7.72
N LYS A 134 8.36 -9.40 -8.30
CA LYS A 134 9.79 -9.49 -8.57
C LYS A 134 10.26 -8.30 -9.39
N ASP A 135 11.34 -7.69 -8.94
CA ASP A 135 12.01 -6.53 -9.53
C ASP A 135 11.11 -5.27 -9.60
N LEU A 136 9.88 -5.31 -9.05
CA LEU A 136 9.01 -4.13 -8.99
C LEU A 136 9.43 -3.23 -7.82
N PRO A 137 9.47 -1.90 -8.00
CA PRO A 137 9.95 -1.01 -6.94
C PRO A 137 8.98 -0.94 -5.76
N PHE A 138 9.52 -1.14 -4.56
CA PHE A 138 8.83 -0.87 -3.31
C PHE A 138 9.58 0.24 -2.56
N VAL A 139 8.98 1.43 -2.51
CA VAL A 139 9.56 2.59 -1.84
C VAL A 139 9.07 2.64 -0.41
N TYR A 140 9.97 2.94 0.54
CA TYR A 140 9.59 3.11 1.94
C TYR A 140 10.45 4.14 2.68
N ASP A 141 9.82 4.80 3.65
CA ASP A 141 10.42 5.78 4.57
C ASP A 141 10.08 5.37 6.01
N VAL A 142 11.10 5.06 6.81
CA VAL A 142 10.93 4.75 8.24
C VAL A 142 10.87 6.08 9.00
N VAL A 143 9.66 6.62 9.15
CA VAL A 143 9.43 7.98 9.67
C VAL A 143 9.62 8.06 11.18
N ARG A 144 9.09 7.09 11.93
CA ARG A 144 9.17 7.06 13.39
C ARG A 144 9.17 5.63 13.90
N VAL A 145 10.20 5.27 14.66
CA VAL A 145 10.26 4.02 15.43
C VAL A 145 10.76 4.35 16.82
N CYS A 146 10.01 4.00 17.87
CA CYS A 146 10.35 4.52 19.20
C CYS A 146 11.38 3.68 19.97
N ASN A 147 11.65 2.43 19.57
CA ASN A 147 12.73 1.61 20.17
C ASN A 147 13.18 0.45 19.26
N GLU A 148 14.30 -0.20 19.61
CA GLU A 148 14.91 -1.31 18.86
C GLU A 148 14.05 -2.58 18.79
N GLU A 149 13.23 -2.86 19.81
CA GLU A 149 12.33 -4.02 19.76
C GLU A 149 11.24 -3.81 18.71
N ARG A 150 10.73 -2.58 18.59
CA ARG A 150 9.73 -2.21 17.60
C ARG A 150 10.30 -2.09 16.19
N GLN A 151 11.60 -1.79 16.06
CA GLN A 151 12.29 -1.87 14.77
C GLN A 151 12.16 -3.26 14.15
N LYS A 152 12.15 -4.34 14.95
CA LYS A 152 11.95 -5.70 14.42
C LYS A 152 10.58 -5.90 13.78
N VAL A 153 9.54 -5.22 14.26
CA VAL A 153 8.19 -5.28 13.65
C VAL A 153 8.20 -4.62 12.27
N VAL A 154 8.91 -3.49 12.14
CA VAL A 154 9.13 -2.81 10.86
C VAL A 154 9.94 -3.70 9.91
N ASP A 155 11.04 -4.27 10.39
CA ASP A 155 11.91 -5.14 9.59
C ASP A 155 11.16 -6.39 9.12
N ASP A 156 10.38 -7.04 10.00
CA ASP A 156 9.50 -8.18 9.67
C ASP A 156 8.49 -7.79 8.57
N PHE A 157 7.90 -6.59 8.64
CA PHE A 157 6.94 -6.10 7.64
C PHE A 157 7.62 -5.76 6.31
N VAL A 158 8.80 -5.13 6.33
CA VAL A 158 9.57 -4.82 5.11
C VAL A 158 10.03 -6.10 4.41
N LEU A 159 10.40 -7.12 5.18
CA LEU A 159 10.83 -8.42 4.67
C LEU A 159 9.73 -9.14 3.83
N ILE A 160 8.45 -8.85 4.07
CA ILE A 160 7.33 -9.36 3.25
C ILE A 160 7.54 -9.00 1.77
N TRP A 161 7.97 -7.77 1.50
CA TRP A 161 8.19 -7.26 0.15
C TRP A 161 9.49 -7.78 -0.45
N GLU A 162 10.55 -7.88 0.36
CA GLU A 162 11.84 -8.44 -0.05
C GLU A 162 11.71 -9.93 -0.43
N LEU A 163 10.89 -10.70 0.27
CA LEU A 163 10.60 -12.09 -0.07
C LEU A 163 9.85 -12.26 -1.39
N GLU A 164 9.06 -11.27 -1.79
CA GLU A 164 8.46 -11.21 -3.13
C GLU A 164 9.45 -10.71 -4.20
N GLN A 165 10.70 -10.51 -3.81
CA GLN A 165 11.80 -10.07 -4.65
C GLN A 165 11.57 -8.66 -5.22
N CYS A 166 10.84 -7.81 -4.50
CA CYS A 166 10.71 -6.41 -4.86
C CYS A 166 12.09 -5.73 -4.93
N SER A 167 12.22 -4.72 -5.78
CA SER A 167 13.34 -3.79 -5.72
C SER A 167 13.11 -2.84 -4.54
N MET A 168 13.79 -3.09 -3.42
CA MET A 168 13.65 -2.33 -2.18
C MET A 168 14.34 -0.96 -2.29
N VAL A 169 13.59 0.14 -2.15
CA VAL A 169 14.07 1.51 -2.33
C VAL A 169 13.80 2.34 -1.07
N PRO A 170 14.72 2.34 -0.07
CA PRO A 170 14.61 3.26 1.06
C PRO A 170 14.81 4.70 0.57
N MET A 171 13.86 5.58 0.86
CA MET A 171 13.86 6.96 0.38
C MET A 171 12.96 7.83 1.25
N THR A 172 13.35 9.08 1.50
CA THR A 172 12.50 9.99 2.29
C THR A 172 11.21 10.33 1.55
N SER A 173 10.12 10.60 2.27
CA SER A 173 8.85 11.05 1.68
C SER A 173 9.00 12.26 0.75
N LYS A 174 9.90 13.18 1.09
CA LYS A 174 10.19 14.39 0.31
C LYS A 174 10.90 14.07 -1.01
N GLU A 175 11.92 13.21 -0.97
CA GLU A 175 12.62 12.78 -2.19
C GLU A 175 11.67 12.01 -3.10
N HIS A 176 10.84 11.13 -2.53
CA HIS A 176 9.83 10.40 -3.29
C HIS A 176 8.90 11.35 -4.03
N ASP A 177 8.28 12.31 -3.34
CA ASP A 177 7.31 13.21 -3.98
C ASP A 177 7.99 14.14 -4.99
N SER A 178 9.26 14.52 -4.77
CA SER A 178 10.06 15.23 -5.76
C SER A 178 10.25 14.41 -7.04
N PHE A 179 10.59 13.11 -6.93
CA PHE A 179 10.73 12.25 -8.10
C PHE A 179 9.38 11.93 -8.75
N ALA A 180 8.35 11.60 -7.97
CA ALA A 180 7.02 11.27 -8.46
C ALA A 180 6.35 12.46 -9.19
N ALA A 181 6.54 13.68 -8.69
CA ALA A 181 6.11 14.90 -9.38
C ALA A 181 6.78 15.06 -10.76
N SER A 182 8.02 14.56 -10.91
CA SER A 182 8.74 14.61 -12.18
C SER A 182 8.42 13.44 -13.12
N THR A 183 8.10 12.24 -12.61
CA THR A 183 7.95 11.03 -13.45
C THR A 183 6.51 10.54 -13.54
N GLN A 184 5.81 10.43 -12.41
CA GLN A 184 4.45 9.91 -12.33
C GLN A 184 3.43 10.93 -12.86
N PHE A 185 3.62 12.23 -12.57
CA PHE A 185 2.80 13.29 -13.17
C PHE A 185 2.91 13.29 -14.70
N ILE A 186 4.12 13.17 -15.25
CA ILE A 186 4.33 13.10 -16.70
C ILE A 186 3.63 11.87 -17.27
N THR A 187 3.84 10.70 -16.66
CA THR A 187 3.25 9.44 -17.13
C THR A 187 1.72 9.48 -17.14
N HIS A 188 1.07 9.93 -16.05
CA HIS A 188 -0.40 10.05 -16.01
C HIS A 188 -0.92 11.17 -16.93
N THR A 189 -0.21 12.29 -17.06
CA THR A 189 -0.63 13.39 -17.96
C THR A 189 -0.57 12.91 -19.41
N THR A 190 0.54 12.29 -19.82
CA THR A 190 0.70 11.72 -21.15
C THR A 190 -0.34 10.63 -21.41
N GLY A 191 -0.54 9.71 -20.47
CA GLY A 191 -1.55 8.66 -20.58
C GLY A 191 -2.98 9.20 -20.72
N ARG A 192 -3.38 10.18 -19.90
CA ARG A 192 -4.70 10.83 -20.01
C ARG A 192 -4.88 11.65 -21.29
N MET A 193 -3.82 12.31 -21.78
CA MET A 193 -3.85 13.00 -23.08
C MET A 193 -4.06 11.99 -24.22
N LEU A 194 -3.31 10.88 -24.21
CA LEU A 194 -3.43 9.81 -25.20
C LEU A 194 -4.81 9.12 -25.16
N ALA A 195 -5.36 8.93 -23.95
CA ALA A 195 -6.71 8.43 -23.75
C ALA A 195 -7.78 9.32 -24.43
N GLY A 196 -7.62 10.64 -24.30
CA GLY A 196 -8.52 11.62 -24.91
C GLY A 196 -8.49 11.64 -26.44
N LEU A 197 -7.51 10.98 -27.06
CA LEU A 197 -7.40 10.86 -28.52
C LEU A 197 -8.15 9.64 -29.09
N ASN A 198 -8.80 8.82 -28.24
CA ASN A 198 -9.52 7.60 -28.66
C ASN A 198 -8.67 6.70 -29.59
N LEU A 199 -7.40 6.52 -29.25
CA LEU A 199 -6.48 5.70 -30.02
C LEU A 199 -6.92 4.25 -30.01
N THR A 200 -7.01 3.63 -31.19
CA THR A 200 -7.31 2.21 -31.36
C THR A 200 -6.12 1.51 -32.00
N SER A 201 -5.98 0.22 -31.71
CA SER A 201 -5.01 -0.64 -32.38
C SER A 201 -5.37 -0.81 -33.85
N THR A 202 -4.35 -0.88 -34.70
CA THR A 202 -4.45 -1.04 -36.15
C THR A 202 -3.60 -2.21 -36.63
N PRO A 203 -3.85 -2.77 -37.83
CA PRO A 203 -3.02 -3.85 -38.38
C PRO A 203 -1.56 -3.48 -38.68
N ILE A 204 -1.19 -2.20 -38.58
CA ILE A 204 0.15 -1.68 -38.92
C ILE A 204 0.80 -0.94 -37.75
N ASP A 205 0.39 -1.26 -36.53
CA ASP A 205 0.94 -0.65 -35.31
C ASP A 205 2.46 -0.83 -35.24
N THR A 206 3.16 0.26 -34.92
CA THR A 206 4.59 0.20 -34.63
C THR A 206 4.79 -0.21 -33.17
N LYS A 207 5.95 -0.76 -32.82
CA LYS A 207 6.30 -1.07 -31.41
C LYS A 207 6.20 0.15 -30.48
N GLY A 208 6.49 1.34 -30.99
CA GLY A 208 6.30 2.58 -30.24
C GLY A 208 4.82 2.88 -29.98
N TYR A 209 3.95 2.63 -30.96
CA TYR A 209 2.51 2.82 -30.82
C TYR A 209 1.86 1.80 -29.90
N GLU A 210 2.26 0.51 -29.97
CA GLU A 210 1.85 -0.53 -29.00
C GLU A 210 2.20 -0.11 -27.56
N SER A 211 3.39 0.46 -27.35
CA SER A 211 3.82 0.95 -26.03
C SER A 211 2.96 2.11 -25.54
N LEU A 212 2.54 3.02 -26.44
CA LEU A 212 1.65 4.13 -26.10
C LEU A 212 0.24 3.65 -25.73
N LEU A 213 -0.29 2.63 -26.42
CA LEU A 213 -1.55 1.98 -26.03
C LEU A 213 -1.44 1.33 -24.64
N GLY A 214 -0.31 0.69 -24.33
CA GLY A 214 -0.05 0.17 -22.98
C GLY A 214 0.01 1.25 -21.89
N VAL A 215 0.52 2.44 -22.20
CA VAL A 215 0.50 3.59 -21.27
C VAL A 215 -0.93 4.08 -21.02
N ILE A 216 -1.82 4.05 -22.01
CA ILE A 216 -3.25 4.37 -21.85
C ILE A 216 -3.90 3.38 -20.87
N ASP A 217 -3.74 2.07 -21.10
CA ASP A 217 -4.36 1.03 -20.28
C ASP A 217 -3.91 1.07 -18.82
N THR A 218 -2.63 1.39 -18.58
CA THR A 218 -2.04 1.46 -17.23
C THR A 218 -2.35 2.76 -16.48
N THR A 219 -2.81 3.82 -17.15
CA THR A 219 -3.03 5.14 -16.52
C THR A 219 -4.51 5.52 -16.30
N ILE A 220 -5.46 4.80 -16.87
CA ILE A 220 -6.92 5.04 -16.75
C ILE A 220 -7.60 4.08 -15.76
N SER A 221 -6.92 3.03 -15.32
CA SER A 221 -7.43 2.04 -14.36
C SER A 221 -7.56 2.57 -12.93
#